data_AF-A0A0F8WRH9-F1
#
_entry.id   AF-A0A0F8WRH9-F1
#
_cell.length_a   1.000
_cell.length_b   1.000
_cell.length_c   1.000
_cell.angle_alpha   90.00
_cell.angle_beta   90.00
_cell.angle_gamma   90.00
#
_symmetry.space_group_name_H-M   'P 1'
#
loop_
_entity.id
_entity.type
_entity.pdbx_description
1 polymer ?
#
loop_
_entity_poly.entity_id
_entity_poly.type
_entity_poly.pdbx_seq_one_letter_code
_entity_poly.pdbx_strand_id
1 'polypeptide(L)'
;MALKILATADLHIGMKFSSYPEVQAKLAEARSRTLSRLIDRANREGCGLFLIAGDLFERVTVPKNTVLEVAALLDEFQGACLAVLPGNHDYYSSGSSSLWKLFKEKKGARVLLLDRQEPCGLGHYGLNVVLYPGPCTAKHARENAISWIHEPRRDGEAGTEIDPETLHIGLAHGSIAGMSL
;
A
#
# COMPACT_ATOMS: atom_id res chain seq x y z
N MET A 1 1.72 24.44 5.77
CA MET A 1 2.21 23.40 6.70
C MET A 1 2.90 22.33 5.89
N ALA A 2 3.98 21.73 6.41
CA ALA A 2 4.67 20.64 5.73
C ALA A 2 3.81 19.37 5.69
N LEU A 3 3.88 18.62 4.59
CA LEU A 3 3.19 17.33 4.46
C LEU A 3 3.77 16.32 5.46
N LYS A 4 2.90 15.70 6.27
CA LYS A 4 3.25 14.56 7.11
C LYS A 4 2.77 13.26 6.47
N ILE A 5 3.65 12.27 6.43
CA ILE A 5 3.41 10.97 5.82
C ILE A 5 3.57 9.90 6.91
N LEU A 6 2.56 9.02 7.06
CA LEU A 6 2.73 7.77 7.78
C LEU A 6 3.00 6.66 6.76
N ALA A 7 3.95 5.77 7.04
CA ALA A 7 4.24 4.61 6.20
C ALA A 7 4.31 3.34 7.05
N THR A 8 3.76 2.25 6.52
CA THR A 8 3.79 0.92 7.14
C THR A 8 3.81 -0.17 6.05
N ALA A 9 4.05 -1.42 6.44
CA ALA A 9 3.96 -2.61 5.61
C ALA A 9 3.74 -3.84 6.52
N ASP A 10 3.54 -5.02 5.93
CA ASP A 10 3.60 -6.31 6.66
C ASP A 10 2.60 -6.44 7.81
N LEU A 11 1.37 -5.98 7.59
CA LEU A 11 0.29 -6.14 8.54
C LEU A 11 -0.24 -7.58 8.57
N HIS A 12 -0.20 -8.29 7.44
CA HIS A 12 -0.57 -9.71 7.32
C HIS A 12 -1.95 -10.04 7.94
N ILE A 13 -2.96 -9.19 7.66
CA ILE A 13 -4.31 -9.38 8.19
C ILE A 13 -4.89 -10.69 7.63
N GLY A 14 -5.47 -11.51 8.51
CA GLY A 14 -5.95 -12.85 8.18
C GLY A 14 -4.96 -13.98 8.48
N MET A 15 -3.78 -13.68 9.06
CA MET A 15 -2.86 -14.68 9.57
C MET A 15 -3.49 -15.52 10.69
N LYS A 16 -3.41 -16.85 10.57
CA LYS A 16 -4.08 -17.80 11.48
C LYS A 16 -3.28 -18.18 12.72
N PHE A 17 -1.96 -17.93 12.73
CA PHE A 17 -1.07 -18.29 13.85
C PHE A 17 -1.22 -19.75 14.33
N SER A 18 -1.32 -20.71 13.41
CA SER A 18 -1.60 -22.12 13.72
C SER A 18 -0.57 -22.80 14.64
N SER A 19 0.66 -22.27 14.69
CA SER A 19 1.71 -22.74 15.61
C SER A 19 1.48 -22.32 17.07
N TYR A 20 0.51 -21.45 17.34
CA TYR A 20 0.20 -20.91 18.67
C TYR A 20 -1.30 -21.05 19.00
N PRO A 21 -1.85 -22.28 19.06
CA PRO A 21 -3.29 -22.52 19.17
C PRO A 21 -3.94 -21.86 20.39
N GLU A 22 -3.22 -21.79 21.51
CA GLU A 22 -3.66 -21.17 22.78
C GLU A 22 -3.96 -19.67 22.66
N VAL A 23 -3.30 -18.97 21.73
CA VAL A 23 -3.37 -17.51 21.61
C VAL A 23 -3.69 -17.02 20.19
N GLN A 24 -4.03 -17.93 19.26
CA GLN A 24 -4.25 -17.62 17.84
C GLN A 24 -5.22 -16.44 17.62
N ALA A 25 -6.35 -16.42 18.34
CA ALA A 25 -7.37 -15.40 18.19
C ALA A 25 -6.87 -14.03 18.65
N LYS A 26 -6.11 -13.99 19.76
CA LYS A 26 -5.52 -12.76 20.29
C LYS A 26 -4.46 -12.19 19.36
N LEU A 27 -3.65 -13.06 18.74
CA LEU A 27 -2.63 -12.65 17.76
C LEU A 27 -3.25 -12.13 16.46
N ALA A 28 -4.28 -12.80 15.95
CA ALA A 28 -5.03 -12.34 14.78
C ALA A 28 -5.69 -10.97 15.06
N GLU A 29 -6.36 -10.82 16.20
CA GLU A 29 -6.96 -9.57 16.64
C GLU A 29 -5.91 -8.45 16.81
N ALA A 30 -4.71 -8.79 17.30
CA ALA A 30 -3.63 -7.82 17.44
C ALA A 30 -3.21 -7.20 16.09
N ARG A 31 -3.24 -7.96 14.98
CA ARG A 31 -2.96 -7.41 13.64
C ARG A 31 -4.02 -6.40 13.21
N SER A 32 -5.31 -6.74 13.34
CA SER A 32 -6.41 -5.80 13.03
C SER A 32 -6.39 -4.56 13.92
N ARG A 33 -6.15 -4.73 15.23
CA ARG A 33 -6.01 -3.59 16.18
C ARG A 33 -4.81 -2.71 15.85
N THR A 34 -3.74 -3.28 15.30
CA THR A 34 -2.57 -2.50 14.87
C THR A 34 -2.94 -1.56 13.72
N LEU A 35 -3.70 -2.04 12.74
CA LEU A 35 -4.19 -1.18 11.65
C LEU A 35 -5.04 -0.02 12.19
N SER A 36 -6.00 -0.31 13.07
CA SER A 36 -6.83 0.73 13.70
C SER A 36 -5.98 1.77 14.45
N ARG A 37 -5.00 1.33 15.25
CA ARG A 37 -4.09 2.24 15.97
C ARG A 37 -3.22 3.09 15.06
N LEU A 38 -2.82 2.56 13.90
CA LEU A 38 -2.05 3.32 12.91
C LEU A 38 -2.91 4.42 12.30
N ILE A 39 -4.18 4.14 11.97
CA ILE A 39 -5.13 5.13 11.46
C ILE A 39 -5.40 6.21 12.50
N ASP A 40 -5.69 5.82 13.74
CA ASP A 40 -5.86 6.77 14.85
C ASP A 40 -4.63 7.66 15.02
N ARG A 41 -3.43 7.07 14.93
CA ARG A 41 -2.18 7.83 15.02
C ARG A 41 -2.03 8.80 13.87
N ALA A 42 -2.27 8.36 12.63
CA ALA A 42 -2.20 9.20 11.44
C ALA A 42 -3.15 10.40 11.54
N ASN A 43 -4.38 10.16 12.00
CA ASN A 43 -5.39 11.18 12.19
C ASN A 43 -4.98 12.18 13.28
N ARG A 44 -4.57 11.70 14.47
CA ARG A 44 -4.12 12.57 15.58
C ARG A 44 -2.92 13.43 15.22
N GLU A 45 -1.99 12.89 14.44
CA GLU A 45 -0.78 13.61 14.02
C GLU A 45 -1.03 14.55 12.84
N GLY A 46 -2.21 14.50 12.22
CA GLY A 46 -2.55 15.29 11.04
C GLY A 46 -1.76 14.85 9.80
N CYS A 47 -1.55 13.54 9.62
CA CYS A 47 -0.94 12.99 8.41
C CYS A 47 -1.83 13.28 7.19
N GLY A 48 -1.25 13.87 6.14
CA GLY A 48 -1.95 14.12 4.87
C GLY A 48 -1.94 12.89 3.96
N LEU A 49 -0.94 12.02 4.10
CA LEU A 49 -0.74 10.82 3.29
C LEU A 49 -0.43 9.63 4.20
N PHE A 50 -1.10 8.50 3.96
CA PHE A 50 -0.79 7.23 4.62
C PHE A 50 -0.46 6.16 3.56
N LEU A 51 0.74 5.60 3.62
CA LEU A 51 1.25 4.59 2.70
C LEU A 51 1.27 3.20 3.39
N ILE A 52 0.71 2.20 2.72
CA ILE A 52 0.85 0.78 3.07
C ILE A 52 1.64 0.12 1.94
N ALA A 53 2.92 -0.18 2.18
CA ALA A 53 3.90 -0.60 1.18
C ALA A 53 4.00 -2.14 1.05
N GLY A 54 2.86 -2.81 0.89
CA GLY A 54 2.79 -4.27 0.71
C GLY A 54 2.31 -5.04 1.94
N ASP A 55 1.84 -6.26 1.65
CA ASP A 55 1.44 -7.28 2.63
C ASP A 55 0.45 -6.76 3.68
N LEU A 56 -0.61 -6.10 3.20
CA LEU A 56 -1.75 -5.72 4.02
C LEU A 56 -2.50 -6.97 4.48
N PHE A 57 -2.71 -7.91 3.57
CA PHE A 57 -3.34 -9.19 3.83
C PHE A 57 -2.32 -10.33 3.78
N GLU A 58 -2.52 -11.34 4.63
CA GLU A 58 -1.65 -12.52 4.72
C GLU A 58 -1.64 -13.38 3.44
N ARG A 59 -2.72 -13.35 2.65
CA ARG A 59 -2.84 -14.13 1.42
C ARG A 59 -3.96 -13.62 0.52
N VAL A 60 -3.87 -13.90 -0.77
CA VAL A 60 -4.93 -13.62 -1.76
C VAL A 60 -6.28 -14.33 -1.48
N THR A 61 -6.31 -15.33 -0.60
CA THR A 61 -7.51 -16.13 -0.25
C THR A 61 -8.10 -15.80 1.13
N VAL A 62 -7.80 -14.63 1.71
CA VAL A 62 -8.45 -14.21 2.97
C VAL A 62 -9.98 -14.17 2.84
N PRO A 63 -10.72 -14.40 3.94
CA PRO A 63 -12.18 -14.33 3.92
C PRO A 63 -12.69 -12.98 3.42
N LYS A 64 -13.81 -12.98 2.67
CA LYS A 64 -14.44 -11.75 2.16
C LYS A 64 -14.76 -10.74 3.27
N ASN A 65 -15.26 -11.21 4.42
CA ASN A 65 -15.56 -10.33 5.55
C ASN A 65 -14.33 -9.59 6.05
N THR A 66 -13.16 -10.24 6.07
CA THR A 66 -11.89 -9.59 6.42
C THR A 66 -11.54 -8.47 5.44
N VAL A 67 -11.76 -8.66 4.14
CA VAL A 67 -11.54 -7.60 3.13
C VAL A 67 -12.49 -6.43 3.35
N LEU A 68 -13.76 -6.70 3.66
CA LEU A 68 -14.77 -5.68 3.96
C LEU A 68 -14.43 -4.87 5.21
N GLU A 69 -14.05 -5.54 6.30
CA GLU A 69 -13.65 -4.92 7.55
C GLU A 69 -12.41 -4.04 7.39
N VAL A 70 -11.40 -4.52 6.66
CA VAL A 70 -10.19 -3.74 6.38
C VAL A 70 -10.50 -2.53 5.50
N ALA A 71 -11.31 -2.68 4.45
CA ALA A 71 -11.69 -1.55 3.59
C ALA A 71 -12.43 -0.47 4.39
N ALA A 72 -13.39 -0.87 5.23
CA ALA A 72 -14.12 0.05 6.10
C ALA A 72 -13.21 0.75 7.10
N LEU A 73 -12.26 0.02 7.70
CA LEU A 73 -11.31 0.58 8.65
C LEU A 73 -10.39 1.61 7.99
N LEU A 74 -9.86 1.32 6.79
CA LEU A 74 -9.02 2.27 6.02
C LEU A 74 -9.76 3.56 5.66
N ASP A 75 -11.08 3.49 5.49
CA ASP A 75 -11.91 4.67 5.19
C ASP A 75 -12.04 5.64 6.37
N GLU A 76 -11.68 5.22 7.60
CA GLU A 76 -11.62 6.09 8.78
C GLU A 76 -10.43 7.05 8.75
N PHE A 77 -9.48 6.89 7.81
CA PHE A 77 -8.38 7.84 7.65
C PHE A 77 -8.88 9.21 7.17
N GLN A 78 -8.55 10.26 7.92
CA GLN A 78 -9.07 11.61 7.72
C GLN A 78 -8.19 12.47 6.79
N GLY A 79 -6.95 12.06 6.54
CA GLY A 79 -6.05 12.74 5.60
C GLY A 79 -6.50 12.65 4.15
N ALA A 80 -5.71 13.28 3.28
CA ALA A 80 -6.06 13.47 1.87
C ALA A 80 -6.09 12.16 1.06
N CYS A 81 -5.11 11.28 1.27
CA CYS A 81 -5.01 10.02 0.54
C CYS A 81 -4.39 8.90 1.39
N LEU A 82 -4.93 7.69 1.29
CA LEU A 82 -4.31 6.46 1.79
C LEU A 82 -3.99 5.57 0.59
N ALA A 83 -2.73 5.26 0.35
CA ALA A 83 -2.31 4.43 -0.78
C ALA A 83 -1.85 3.05 -0.32
N VAL A 84 -2.37 2.00 -0.95
CA VAL A 84 -2.05 0.60 -0.66
C VAL A 84 -1.34 -0.01 -1.86
N LEU A 85 -0.13 -0.51 -1.64
CA LEU A 85 0.61 -1.33 -2.60
C LEU A 85 0.36 -2.81 -2.32
N PRO A 86 -0.02 -3.63 -3.30
CA PRO A 86 0.01 -5.09 -3.20
C PRO A 86 1.43 -5.62 -2.97
N GLY A 87 1.61 -6.46 -1.94
CA GLY A 87 2.85 -7.17 -1.64
C GLY A 87 2.84 -8.61 -2.17
N ASN A 88 3.80 -9.42 -1.75
CA ASN A 88 3.97 -10.77 -2.28
C ASN A 88 2.98 -11.77 -1.65
N HIS A 89 2.50 -11.54 -0.43
CA HIS A 89 1.47 -12.38 0.17
C HIS A 89 0.09 -12.11 -0.44
N ASP A 90 -0.21 -10.85 -0.68
CA ASP A 90 -1.43 -10.36 -1.29
C ASP A 90 -1.18 -9.82 -2.70
N TYR A 91 -0.45 -10.57 -3.52
CA TYR A 91 -0.09 -10.13 -4.88
C TYR A 91 -1.29 -9.84 -5.78
N TYR A 92 -1.09 -8.92 -6.73
CA TYR A 92 -2.07 -8.54 -7.74
C TYR A 92 -1.82 -9.28 -9.06
N SER A 93 -2.51 -10.41 -9.27
CA SER A 93 -2.38 -11.17 -10.53
C SER A 93 -3.28 -10.63 -11.64
N SER A 94 -2.81 -10.69 -12.89
CA SER A 94 -3.56 -10.44 -14.13
C SER A 94 -4.75 -11.39 -14.23
N GLY A 95 -5.90 -10.93 -13.73
CA GLY A 95 -7.10 -11.76 -13.47
C GLY A 95 -7.90 -11.29 -12.25
N SER A 96 -7.33 -10.41 -11.41
CA SER A 96 -7.86 -9.91 -10.15
C SER A 96 -8.17 -11.04 -9.15
N SER A 97 -7.33 -11.19 -8.12
CA SER A 97 -7.74 -12.00 -6.98
C SER A 97 -9.09 -11.52 -6.46
N SER A 98 -9.93 -12.43 -5.98
CA SER A 98 -11.22 -12.09 -5.36
C SER A 98 -11.05 -11.04 -4.25
N LEU A 99 -9.88 -11.04 -3.60
CA LEU A 99 -9.42 -10.03 -2.65
C LEU A 99 -9.39 -8.62 -3.25
N TRP A 100 -8.52 -8.35 -4.24
CA TRP A 100 -8.34 -6.96 -4.72
C TRP A 100 -9.52 -6.46 -5.53
N LYS A 101 -10.26 -7.36 -6.20
CA LYS A 101 -11.52 -6.99 -6.84
C LYS A 101 -12.53 -6.48 -5.81
N LEU A 102 -12.76 -7.25 -4.74
CA LEU A 102 -13.66 -6.85 -3.67
C LEU A 102 -13.17 -5.59 -2.93
N PHE A 103 -11.86 -5.49 -2.68
CA PHE A 103 -11.27 -4.31 -2.05
C PHE A 103 -11.52 -3.05 -2.88
N LYS A 104 -11.27 -3.09 -4.20
CA LYS A 104 -11.56 -1.96 -5.11
C LYS A 104 -13.04 -1.56 -5.11
N GLU A 105 -13.94 -2.53 -5.07
CA GLU A 105 -15.39 -2.31 -5.05
C GLU A 105 -15.88 -1.67 -3.73
N LYS A 106 -15.11 -1.79 -2.64
CA LYS A 106 -15.58 -1.46 -1.29
C LYS A 106 -14.80 -0.36 -0.58
N LYS A 107 -13.56 -0.10 -0.99
CA LYS A 107 -12.77 1.03 -0.49
C LYS A 107 -13.47 2.36 -0.81
N GLY A 108 -13.26 3.35 0.05
CA GLY A 108 -13.70 4.71 -0.16
C GLY A 108 -12.88 5.47 -1.21
N ALA A 109 -13.35 6.66 -1.56
CA ALA A 109 -12.75 7.48 -2.62
C ALA A 109 -11.31 7.94 -2.31
N ARG A 110 -10.95 8.08 -1.03
CA ARG A 110 -9.62 8.51 -0.56
C ARG A 110 -8.60 7.38 -0.48
N VAL A 111 -9.06 6.12 -0.55
CA VAL A 111 -8.19 4.95 -0.53
C VAL A 111 -7.83 4.60 -1.96
N LEU A 112 -6.55 4.60 -2.27
CA LEU A 112 -5.98 4.30 -3.57
C LEU A 112 -5.31 2.94 -3.55
N LEU A 113 -5.64 2.07 -4.51
CA LEU A 113 -4.88 0.86 -4.75
C LEU A 113 -3.85 1.13 -5.84
N LEU A 114 -2.59 0.81 -5.56
CA LEU A 114 -1.45 0.99 -6.47
C LEU A 114 -1.17 -0.32 -7.20
N ASP A 115 -1.95 -0.63 -8.23
CA ASP A 115 -1.94 -1.93 -8.93
C ASP A 115 -1.33 -1.90 -10.33
N ARG A 116 -0.78 -0.76 -10.75
CA ARG A 116 -0.13 -0.56 -12.05
C ARG A 116 1.23 0.07 -11.89
N GLN A 117 2.19 -0.31 -12.73
CA GLN A 117 3.54 0.26 -12.79
C GLN A 117 3.53 1.55 -13.63
N GLU A 118 2.94 2.62 -13.10
CA GLU A 118 2.86 3.93 -13.75
C GLU A 118 2.92 5.06 -12.72
N PRO A 119 3.44 6.27 -13.07
CA PRO A 119 3.44 7.40 -12.15
C PRO A 119 2.01 7.77 -11.74
N CYS A 120 1.76 7.85 -10.44
CA CYS A 120 0.46 8.17 -9.89
C CYS A 120 0.51 9.50 -9.13
N GLY A 121 0.07 10.57 -9.80
CA GLY A 121 -0.06 11.89 -9.18
C GLY A 121 -1.21 11.94 -8.19
N LEU A 122 -1.00 12.62 -7.06
CA LEU A 122 -2.01 12.81 -6.01
C LEU A 122 -2.63 14.23 -6.02
N GLY A 123 -2.48 14.97 -7.12
CA GLY A 123 -2.97 16.34 -7.25
C GLY A 123 -4.48 16.48 -7.07
N HIS A 124 -5.27 15.49 -7.50
CA HIS A 124 -6.72 15.46 -7.27
C HIS A 124 -7.11 15.25 -5.80
N TYR A 125 -6.18 14.80 -4.95
CA TYR A 125 -6.33 14.77 -3.50
C TYR A 125 -5.78 16.05 -2.83
N GLY A 126 -5.30 17.03 -3.59
CA GLY A 126 -4.68 18.25 -3.06
C GLY A 126 -3.26 18.05 -2.53
N LEU A 127 -2.55 17.02 -2.99
CA LEU A 127 -1.17 16.72 -2.61
C LEU A 127 -0.22 16.95 -3.80
N ASN A 128 0.86 17.72 -3.60
CA ASN A 128 1.94 17.84 -4.57
C ASN A 128 2.91 16.65 -4.48
N VAL A 129 2.39 15.45 -4.77
CA VAL A 129 3.10 14.17 -4.61
C VAL A 129 2.85 13.29 -5.83
N VAL A 130 3.91 12.62 -6.31
CA VAL A 130 3.83 11.56 -7.32
C VAL A 130 4.34 10.26 -6.72
N LEU A 131 3.51 9.22 -6.76
CA LEU A 131 3.87 7.87 -6.34
C LEU A 131 4.36 7.05 -7.52
N TYR A 132 5.41 6.26 -7.32
CA TYR A 132 5.97 5.33 -8.30
C TYR A 132 5.86 3.90 -7.76
N PRO A 133 4.73 3.23 -7.99
CA PRO A 133 4.45 1.90 -7.46
C PRO A 133 5.10 0.74 -8.23
N GLY A 134 5.67 -0.20 -7.50
CA GLY A 134 6.11 -1.52 -7.97
C GLY A 134 5.29 -2.62 -7.32
N PRO A 135 4.03 -2.85 -7.73
CA PRO A 135 3.17 -3.87 -7.13
C PRO A 135 3.71 -5.27 -7.40
N CYS A 136 3.65 -6.16 -6.42
CA CYS A 136 3.96 -7.57 -6.64
C CYS A 136 2.82 -8.22 -7.45
N THR A 137 3.18 -8.91 -8.54
CA THR A 137 2.23 -9.62 -9.42
C THR A 137 2.13 -11.12 -9.14
N ALA A 138 3.04 -11.65 -8.30
CA ALA A 138 3.09 -13.04 -7.87
C ALA A 138 3.74 -13.16 -6.48
N LYS A 139 3.53 -14.31 -5.83
CA LYS A 139 4.14 -14.64 -4.52
C LYS A 139 5.67 -14.63 -4.51
N HIS A 140 6.26 -14.99 -5.64
CA HIS A 140 7.71 -14.98 -5.83
C HIS A 140 7.99 -14.24 -7.14
N ALA A 141 8.14 -12.92 -7.05
CA ALA A 141 8.60 -12.12 -8.18
C ALA A 141 10.11 -12.32 -8.34
N ARG A 142 10.56 -12.61 -9.56
CA ARG A 142 11.99 -12.74 -9.91
C ARG A 142 12.59 -11.44 -10.44
N GLU A 143 11.72 -10.49 -10.79
CA GLU A 143 12.09 -9.25 -11.45
C GLU A 143 12.03 -8.09 -10.47
N ASN A 144 12.88 -7.08 -10.73
CA ASN A 144 12.86 -5.85 -9.95
C ASN A 144 11.56 -5.08 -10.22
N ALA A 145 10.71 -4.97 -9.19
CA ALA A 145 9.37 -4.38 -9.26
C ALA A 145 9.37 -2.88 -9.60
N ILE A 146 10.52 -2.20 -9.50
CA ILE A 146 10.70 -0.78 -9.81
C ILE A 146 11.63 -0.53 -10.99
N SER A 147 11.97 -1.57 -11.77
CA SER A 147 12.81 -1.43 -12.97
C SER A 147 12.20 -0.51 -14.05
N TRP A 148 10.89 -0.33 -14.01
CA TRP A 148 10.15 0.60 -14.88
C TRP A 148 10.35 2.08 -14.49
N ILE A 149 10.80 2.36 -13.26
CA ILE A 149 11.08 3.72 -12.81
C ILE A 149 12.40 4.14 -13.46
N HIS A 150 12.29 4.85 -14.58
CA HIS A 150 13.43 5.47 -15.22
C HIS A 150 13.70 6.85 -14.61
N GLU A 151 14.98 7.24 -14.52
CA GLU A 151 15.30 8.62 -14.16
C GLU A 151 14.57 9.57 -15.11
N PRO A 152 14.00 10.67 -14.59
CA PRO A 152 13.51 11.71 -15.46
C PRO A 152 14.66 12.18 -16.35
N ARG A 153 14.45 12.11 -17.67
CA ARG A 153 15.44 12.52 -18.65
C ARG A 153 15.78 13.99 -18.37
N ARG A 154 16.92 14.22 -17.75
CA ARG A 154 17.60 15.51 -17.80
C ARG A 154 17.96 15.67 -19.28
N ASP A 155 17.62 16.82 -19.85
CA ASP A 155 18.05 17.30 -21.17
C ASP A 155 16.99 17.18 -22.30
N GLY A 156 16.26 18.27 -22.52
CA GLY A 156 15.96 18.81 -23.86
C GLY A 156 14.91 18.13 -24.75
N GLU A 157 14.41 16.94 -24.42
CA GLU A 157 13.23 16.38 -25.10
C GLU A 157 11.95 16.81 -24.36
N ALA A 158 10.86 17.03 -25.08
CA ALA A 158 9.56 17.44 -24.54
C ALA A 158 8.97 16.37 -23.59
N GLY A 159 9.51 16.34 -22.37
CA GLY A 159 9.09 15.55 -21.23
C GLY A 159 8.93 16.53 -20.07
N THR A 160 7.77 16.44 -19.42
CA THR A 160 7.31 17.28 -18.30
C THR A 160 8.44 17.79 -17.41
N GLU A 161 8.63 19.11 -17.38
CA GLU A 161 9.40 19.78 -16.34
C GLU A 161 8.96 19.23 -14.98
N ILE A 162 9.89 18.66 -14.22
CA ILE A 162 9.62 18.26 -12.85
C ILE A 162 9.61 19.53 -12.02
N ASP A 163 8.43 19.89 -11.52
CA ASP A 163 8.30 20.92 -10.50
C ASP A 163 9.17 20.52 -9.28
N PRO A 164 10.20 21.30 -8.93
CA PRO A 164 11.10 20.98 -7.82
C PRO A 164 10.40 20.92 -6.45
N GLU A 165 9.18 21.47 -6.34
CA GLU A 165 8.35 21.39 -5.14
C GLU A 165 7.51 20.09 -5.08
N THR A 166 7.52 19.26 -6.14
CA THR A 166 6.82 17.98 -6.17
C THR A 166 7.61 16.92 -5.41
N LEU A 167 6.96 16.23 -4.48
CA LEU A 167 7.57 15.09 -3.79
C LEU A 167 7.38 13.80 -4.58
N HIS A 168 8.49 13.15 -4.95
CA HIS A 168 8.51 11.88 -5.69
C HIS A 168 8.79 10.71 -4.74
N ILE A 169 7.87 9.74 -4.64
CA ILE A 169 7.98 8.60 -3.70
C ILE A 169 7.89 7.29 -4.47
N GLY A 170 8.96 6.48 -4.44
CA GLY A 170 8.92 5.09 -4.89
C GLY A 170 8.32 4.16 -3.84
N LEU A 171 7.44 3.25 -4.24
CA LEU A 171 6.91 2.20 -3.38
C LEU A 171 7.19 0.83 -4.01
N ALA A 172 7.86 -0.05 -3.28
CA ALA A 172 8.13 -1.42 -3.70
C ALA A 172 8.00 -2.37 -2.51
N HIS A 173 7.69 -3.64 -2.79
CA HIS A 173 7.67 -4.69 -1.77
C HIS A 173 8.44 -5.90 -2.28
N GLY A 174 9.33 -6.44 -1.45
CA GLY A 174 10.19 -7.56 -1.80
C GLY A 174 11.60 -7.43 -1.24
N SER A 175 12.44 -8.44 -1.53
CA SER A 175 13.83 -8.46 -1.09
C SER A 175 14.70 -7.47 -1.86
N ILE A 176 15.63 -6.83 -1.16
CA ILE A 176 16.64 -5.97 -1.76
C ILE A 176 17.84 -6.85 -2.13
N ALA A 177 18.29 -6.79 -3.39
CA ALA A 177 19.50 -7.49 -3.81
C ALA A 177 20.70 -7.06 -2.96
N GLY A 178 21.41 -8.03 -2.37
CA GLY A 178 22.56 -7.76 -1.50
C GLY A 178 22.22 -7.50 -0.03
N MET A 179 20.94 -7.49 0.35
CA MET A 179 20.49 -7.50 1.75
C MET A 179 19.62 -8.73 2.00
N SER A 180 20.13 -9.69 2.77
CA SER A 180 19.27 -10.67 3.46
C SER A 180 18.82 -10.05 4.78
N LEU A 181 17.50 -9.94 4.97
CA LEU A 181 16.88 -9.69 6.27
C LEU A 181 16.51 -11.03 6.91
#